data_AF-A0A4S8MXD5-F1
#
_entry.id   AF-A0A4S8MXD5-F1
#
_cell.length_a   1.000
_cell.length_b   1.000
_cell.length_c   1.000
_cell.angle_alpha   90.00
_cell.angle_beta   90.00
_cell.angle_gamma   90.00
#
_symmetry.space_group_name_H-M   'P 1'
#
loop_
_entity.id
_entity.type
_entity.pdbx_description
1 polymer ?
#
loop_
_entity_poly.entity_id
_entity_poly.type
_entity_poly.pdbx_seq_one_letter_code
_entity_poly.pdbx_strand_id
1 'polypeptide(L)'
;MSTSDGSISSAAGGTNTRLTTVLSHLSKKPRVVVCRDLGPDVMPLLRERNDIELVEWGKDNQAPPRDWLLQNVRGAAGLLIVFSEKIDAEVLEAAGPSLKVVSTMSVGYEHVQISDLAKYGVKLGYTPDVLTDAVADICVMLALMASRNAGESMSLVKQSKWPTWSPFVMCGPQTGTVNSPLSTIQRPSRTAGFLGFGRIAQATLSRLIPFGITDCIYTSNPSSSTSSSSSSSKSSRDTQILSSHSPRLRSLKSVSLDELARQSDILFILAPGGPKTYHVVNEEFLKKMQKHAVLVNGARGTLVDSDALAKALREKWIWGAGLDVVEGEPDIKEDHPLVKEPRCNVLPHIGSASFETRIQMATLAVRNVLAGVLGEEMPAELDLKANM
;
A
#
# COMPACT_ATOMS: atom_id res chain seq x y z
N MET A 1 13.34 96.47 -7.58
CA MET A 1 14.12 96.05 -8.76
C MET A 1 15.11 94.98 -8.31
N SER A 2 15.00 93.79 -8.92
CA SER A 2 16.00 92.73 -9.14
C SER A 2 17.00 92.26 -8.06
N THR A 3 17.28 90.94 -8.16
CA THR A 3 18.40 90.13 -7.63
C THR A 3 18.26 89.67 -6.17
N SER A 4 18.55 88.43 -5.75
CA SER A 4 19.19 87.24 -6.36
C SER A 4 18.82 85.98 -5.55
N ASP A 5 18.92 84.80 -6.18
CA ASP A 5 19.70 83.63 -5.71
C ASP A 5 19.11 82.31 -6.22
N GLY A 6 19.98 81.54 -6.88
CA GLY A 6 19.65 80.28 -7.51
C GLY A 6 19.76 79.07 -6.59
N SER A 7 19.36 77.91 -7.12
CA SER A 7 20.00 76.64 -6.77
C SER A 7 19.67 75.54 -7.78
N ILE A 8 20.75 75.04 -8.38
CA ILE A 8 21.13 73.62 -8.53
C ILE A 8 20.32 72.76 -9.52
N SER A 9 20.99 72.50 -10.64
CA SER A 9 20.83 71.28 -11.43
C SER A 9 21.40 70.07 -10.69
N SER A 10 20.74 68.91 -10.75
CA SER A 10 21.48 67.65 -10.87
C SER A 10 20.64 66.59 -11.58
N ALA A 11 21.31 65.94 -12.53
CA ALA A 11 20.81 64.84 -13.32
C ALA A 11 20.72 63.56 -12.47
N ALA A 12 19.64 62.80 -12.65
CA ALA A 12 19.55 61.39 -12.24
C ALA A 12 18.59 60.63 -13.16
N GLY A 13 18.86 60.66 -14.46
CA GLY A 13 18.29 59.69 -15.40
C GLY A 13 19.22 58.50 -15.50
N GLY A 14 18.87 57.35 -14.90
CA GLY A 14 19.60 56.10 -15.16
C GLY A 14 19.79 55.16 -13.97
N THR A 15 18.76 54.85 -13.19
CA THR A 15 18.83 53.73 -12.23
C THR A 15 17.59 52.84 -12.18
N ASN A 16 16.47 53.23 -12.79
CA ASN A 16 15.20 52.48 -12.64
C ASN A 16 14.96 51.36 -13.67
N THR A 17 15.76 51.28 -14.75
CA THR A 17 15.57 50.26 -15.80
C THR A 17 16.40 48.99 -15.56
N ARG A 18 17.43 49.05 -14.69
CA ARG A 18 18.28 47.90 -14.35
C ARG A 18 17.70 47.02 -13.24
N LEU A 19 16.92 47.59 -12.30
CA LEU A 19 16.27 46.81 -11.22
C LEU A 19 15.12 45.94 -11.73
N THR A 20 14.41 46.37 -12.78
CA THR A 20 13.36 45.58 -13.44
C THR A 20 13.90 44.44 -14.29
N THR A 21 15.14 44.56 -14.80
CA THR A 21 15.78 43.50 -15.61
C THR A 21 16.49 42.45 -14.75
N VAL A 22 16.80 42.74 -13.47
CA VAL A 22 17.35 41.73 -12.53
C VAL A 22 16.24 40.96 -11.81
N LEU A 23 15.06 41.56 -11.66
CA LEU A 23 13.86 40.84 -11.22
C LEU A 23 13.25 39.94 -12.30
N SER A 24 13.70 40.00 -13.56
CA SER A 24 13.27 39.07 -14.61
C SER A 24 14.01 37.73 -14.60
N HIS A 25 14.96 37.53 -13.67
CA HIS A 25 15.26 36.19 -13.12
C HIS A 25 14.20 35.79 -12.08
N LEU A 26 12.92 36.04 -12.40
CA LEU A 26 11.79 35.35 -11.81
C LEU A 26 12.07 33.87 -12.02
N SER A 27 12.60 33.22 -10.98
CA SER A 27 12.71 31.77 -10.88
C SER A 27 11.43 31.19 -11.45
N LYS A 28 11.50 30.60 -12.65
CA LYS A 28 10.33 30.03 -13.32
C LYS A 28 9.68 29.10 -12.31
N LYS A 29 8.40 29.32 -11.99
CA LYS A 29 7.71 28.56 -10.94
C LYS A 29 7.94 27.07 -11.22
N PRO A 30 8.41 26.28 -10.24
CA PRO A 30 8.61 24.87 -10.47
C PRO A 30 7.30 24.23 -10.90
N ARG A 31 7.37 23.47 -12.00
CA ARG A 31 6.22 22.80 -12.57
C ARG A 31 5.98 21.48 -11.85
N VAL A 32 4.76 21.26 -11.36
CA VAL A 32 4.34 20.05 -10.65
C VAL A 32 3.26 19.35 -11.46
N VAL A 33 3.54 18.11 -11.87
CA VAL A 33 2.59 17.28 -12.62
C VAL A 33 1.88 16.35 -11.66
N VAL A 34 0.55 16.32 -11.71
CA VAL A 34 -0.30 15.50 -10.86
C VAL A 34 -1.16 14.59 -11.72
N CYS A 35 -0.91 13.29 -11.62
CA CYS A 35 -1.54 12.31 -12.51
C CYS A 35 -2.99 11.99 -12.12
N ARG A 36 -3.43 12.32 -10.90
CA ARG A 36 -4.74 11.95 -10.34
C ARG A 36 -5.37 13.12 -9.59
N ASP A 37 -6.67 13.36 -9.78
CA ASP A 37 -7.39 14.24 -8.85
C ASP A 37 -7.46 13.56 -7.48
N LEU A 38 -6.95 14.23 -6.45
CA LEU A 38 -6.84 13.71 -5.09
C LEU A 38 -8.04 14.09 -4.19
N GLY A 39 -9.07 14.69 -4.78
CA GLY A 39 -10.30 15.06 -4.12
C GLY A 39 -10.30 16.51 -3.59
N PRO A 40 -11.50 17.00 -3.23
CA PRO A 40 -11.72 18.40 -2.87
C PRO A 40 -11.03 18.81 -1.56
N ASP A 41 -10.76 17.87 -0.66
CA ASP A 41 -10.10 18.16 0.63
C ASP A 41 -8.58 18.37 0.50
N VAL A 42 -7.97 17.90 -0.60
CA VAL A 42 -6.50 17.88 -0.74
C VAL A 42 -6.02 18.71 -1.92
N MET A 43 -6.74 18.70 -3.06
CA MET A 43 -6.35 19.48 -4.24
C MET A 43 -6.18 20.99 -3.98
N PRO A 44 -6.92 21.66 -3.07
CA PRO A 44 -6.65 23.06 -2.72
C PRO A 44 -5.22 23.33 -2.25
N LEU A 45 -4.56 22.35 -1.60
CA LEU A 45 -3.15 22.46 -1.17
C LEU A 45 -2.18 22.66 -2.35
N LEU A 46 -2.59 22.31 -3.56
CA LEU A 46 -1.85 22.54 -4.81
C LEU A 46 -2.43 23.71 -5.62
N ARG A 47 -3.76 23.74 -5.81
CA ARG A 47 -4.46 24.69 -6.68
C ARG A 47 -4.39 26.14 -6.19
N GLU A 48 -4.32 26.37 -4.88
CA GLU A 48 -4.29 27.71 -4.28
C GLU A 48 -2.86 28.28 -4.18
N ARG A 49 -1.84 27.51 -4.59
CA ARG A 49 -0.45 27.93 -4.50
C ARG A 49 -0.05 28.83 -5.67
N ASN A 50 0.58 29.96 -5.34
CA ASN A 50 1.10 30.91 -6.32
C ASN A 50 2.58 30.71 -6.66
N ASP A 51 3.28 29.80 -6.00
CA ASP A 51 4.71 29.56 -6.15
C ASP A 51 5.06 28.31 -6.99
N ILE A 52 4.05 27.59 -7.49
CA ILE A 52 4.21 26.46 -8.41
C ILE A 52 3.44 26.68 -9.72
N GLU A 53 3.79 25.93 -10.76
CA GLU A 53 2.96 25.76 -11.96
C GLU A 53 2.34 24.37 -11.93
N LEU A 54 1.04 24.27 -11.64
CA LEU A 54 0.33 22.99 -11.54
C LEU A 54 -0.13 22.50 -12.93
N VAL A 55 0.16 21.25 -13.24
CA VAL A 55 -0.40 20.52 -14.38
C VAL A 55 -1.11 19.28 -13.88
N GLU A 56 -2.44 19.29 -13.94
CA GLU A 56 -3.28 18.21 -13.46
C GLU A 56 -3.94 17.45 -14.62
N TRP A 57 -4.05 16.13 -14.47
CA TRP A 57 -4.87 15.32 -15.36
C TRP A 57 -6.38 15.55 -15.12
N GLY A 58 -6.78 15.89 -13.89
CA GLY A 58 -8.13 16.35 -13.55
C GLY A 58 -9.20 15.26 -13.42
N LYS A 59 -8.84 13.96 -13.54
CA LYS A 59 -9.76 12.83 -13.26
C LYS A 59 -9.30 12.02 -12.06
N ASP A 60 -10.24 11.51 -11.28
CA ASP A 60 -10.00 10.63 -10.12
C ASP A 60 -10.09 9.13 -10.48
N ASN A 61 -10.89 8.78 -11.48
CA ASN A 61 -11.27 7.41 -11.81
C ASN A 61 -10.57 6.83 -13.05
N GLN A 62 -9.59 7.52 -13.64
CA GLN A 62 -8.96 7.10 -14.89
C GLN A 62 -7.50 7.55 -15.00
N ALA A 63 -6.56 6.61 -15.13
CA ALA A 63 -5.15 6.85 -15.50
C ALA A 63 -4.98 7.84 -16.67
N PRO A 64 -4.05 8.84 -16.65
CA PRO A 64 -3.72 9.53 -17.88
C PRO A 64 -3.12 8.52 -18.87
N PRO A 65 -3.36 8.68 -20.18
CA PRO A 65 -2.61 7.96 -21.18
C PRO A 65 -1.11 8.18 -21.02
N ARG A 66 -0.30 7.18 -21.36
CA ARG A 66 1.16 7.25 -21.25
C ARG A 66 1.74 8.47 -22.00
N ASP A 67 1.23 8.76 -23.19
CA ASP A 67 1.67 9.91 -23.98
C ASP A 67 1.38 11.24 -23.29
N TRP A 68 0.26 11.34 -22.55
CA TRP A 68 -0.04 12.54 -21.77
C TRP A 68 1.01 12.74 -20.67
N LEU A 69 1.40 11.66 -19.97
CA LEU A 69 2.44 11.72 -18.93
C LEU A 69 3.77 12.16 -19.55
N LEU A 70 4.20 11.53 -20.65
CA LEU A 70 5.47 11.84 -21.32
C LEU A 70 5.52 13.27 -21.85
N GLN A 71 4.39 13.80 -22.35
CA GLN A 71 4.30 15.19 -22.81
C GLN A 71 4.35 16.19 -21.65
N ASN A 72 3.66 15.90 -20.55
CA ASN A 72 3.51 16.85 -19.45
C ASN A 72 4.65 16.81 -18.44
N VAL A 73 5.37 15.69 -18.31
CA VAL A 73 6.52 15.58 -17.40
C VAL A 73 7.74 16.37 -17.88
N ARG A 74 7.81 16.73 -19.18
CA ARG A 74 8.92 17.52 -19.76
C ARG A 74 9.14 18.83 -19.00
N GLY A 75 10.32 19.00 -18.42
CA GLY A 75 10.67 20.19 -17.66
C GLY A 75 9.95 20.30 -16.30
N ALA A 76 9.26 19.25 -15.85
CA ALA A 76 8.66 19.22 -14.52
C ALA A 76 9.75 19.16 -13.44
N ALA A 77 9.48 19.79 -12.30
CA ALA A 77 10.30 19.72 -11.10
C ALA A 77 9.81 18.64 -10.14
N GLY A 78 8.50 18.36 -10.14
CA GLY A 78 7.88 17.34 -9.30
C GLY A 78 6.81 16.57 -10.04
N LEU A 79 6.67 15.30 -9.72
CA LEU A 79 5.66 14.40 -10.28
C LEU A 79 4.93 13.68 -9.13
N LEU A 80 3.62 13.84 -9.05
CA LEU A 80 2.75 13.12 -8.12
C LEU A 80 1.94 12.06 -8.87
N ILE A 81 2.06 10.82 -8.42
CA ILE A 81 1.40 9.64 -9.02
C ILE A 81 0.65 8.80 -7.98
N VAL A 82 -0.12 7.86 -8.50
CA VAL A 82 -0.64 6.70 -7.75
C VAL A 82 -0.02 5.42 -8.33
N PHE A 83 -0.42 4.25 -7.83
CA PHE A 83 0.19 2.97 -8.24
C PHE A 83 -0.07 2.55 -9.69
N SER A 84 -1.04 3.18 -10.39
CA SER A 84 -1.36 2.87 -11.79
C SER A 84 -0.33 3.41 -12.78
N GLU A 85 0.46 4.42 -12.42
CA GLU A 85 1.45 5.01 -13.30
C GLU A 85 2.83 4.34 -13.12
N LYS A 86 3.37 3.73 -14.19
CA LYS A 86 4.72 3.17 -14.17
C LYS A 86 5.78 4.25 -14.40
N ILE A 87 6.74 4.40 -13.50
CA ILE A 87 7.87 5.32 -13.63
C ILE A 87 9.14 4.54 -13.93
N ASP A 88 9.59 4.63 -15.17
CA ASP A 88 10.79 3.98 -15.70
C ASP A 88 11.71 5.03 -16.37
N ALA A 89 12.83 4.57 -16.92
CA ALA A 89 13.82 5.42 -17.59
C ALA A 89 13.21 6.37 -18.63
N GLU A 90 12.20 5.93 -19.40
CA GLU A 90 11.56 6.76 -20.43
C GLU A 90 10.90 8.02 -19.83
N VAL A 91 10.19 7.88 -18.70
CA VAL A 91 9.59 9.04 -18.01
C VAL A 91 10.66 9.98 -17.49
N LEU A 92 11.75 9.43 -16.93
CA LEU A 92 12.83 10.22 -16.34
C LEU A 92 13.61 10.97 -17.42
N GLU A 93 13.88 10.33 -18.56
CA GLU A 93 14.49 10.94 -19.74
C GLU A 93 13.61 12.03 -20.34
N ALA A 94 12.29 11.76 -20.47
CA ALA A 94 11.34 12.76 -20.93
C ALA A 94 11.24 13.96 -19.98
N ALA A 95 11.32 13.73 -18.67
CA ALA A 95 11.28 14.78 -17.67
C ALA A 95 12.50 15.70 -17.77
N GLY A 96 13.67 15.09 -17.94
CA GLY A 96 14.96 15.78 -18.01
C GLY A 96 15.49 16.20 -16.63
N PRO A 97 16.58 16.97 -16.60
CA PRO A 97 17.34 17.26 -15.38
C PRO A 97 16.61 18.16 -14.37
N SER A 98 15.43 18.70 -14.72
CA SER A 98 14.64 19.53 -13.82
C SER A 98 13.92 18.71 -12.76
N LEU A 99 13.65 17.42 -13.00
CA LEU A 99 12.89 16.58 -12.10
C LEU A 99 13.69 16.33 -10.83
N LYS A 100 13.15 16.73 -9.68
CA LYS A 100 13.79 16.58 -8.37
C LYS A 100 13.15 15.49 -7.53
N VAL A 101 11.85 15.27 -7.69
CA VAL A 101 11.07 14.38 -6.84
C VAL A 101 9.94 13.70 -7.62
N VAL A 102 9.77 12.41 -7.34
CA VAL A 102 8.54 11.66 -7.60
C VAL A 102 7.88 11.39 -6.25
N SER A 103 6.61 11.71 -6.10
CA SER A 103 5.83 11.31 -4.92
C SER A 103 4.69 10.37 -5.33
N THR A 104 4.67 9.18 -4.75
CA THR A 104 3.60 8.22 -4.94
C THR A 104 2.65 8.21 -3.75
N MET A 105 1.34 8.28 -4.00
CA MET A 105 0.30 8.06 -2.99
C MET A 105 0.11 6.54 -2.78
N SER A 106 1.16 5.87 -2.31
CA SER A 106 1.17 4.43 -2.03
C SER A 106 2.31 4.07 -1.07
N VAL A 107 2.20 2.91 -0.41
CA VAL A 107 3.30 2.34 0.41
C VAL A 107 4.24 1.50 -0.42
N GLY A 108 3.73 0.56 -1.20
CA GLY A 108 4.57 -0.13 -2.16
C GLY A 108 4.83 0.74 -3.37
N TYR A 109 6.01 0.54 -3.96
CA TYR A 109 6.61 1.39 -4.98
C TYR A 109 7.17 0.56 -6.14
N GLU A 110 6.63 -0.64 -6.37
CA GLU A 110 7.07 -1.54 -7.44
C GLU A 110 6.81 -0.98 -8.84
N HIS A 111 5.87 -0.04 -8.97
CA HIS A 111 5.60 0.73 -10.18
C HIS A 111 6.65 1.83 -10.44
N VAL A 112 7.62 2.03 -9.55
CA VAL A 112 8.69 3.02 -9.68
C VAL A 112 10.05 2.34 -9.73
N GLN A 113 10.81 2.57 -10.80
CA GLN A 113 12.16 2.05 -10.96
C GLN A 113 13.16 2.84 -10.11
N ILE A 114 13.26 2.46 -8.84
CA ILE A 114 14.11 3.15 -7.84
C ILE A 114 15.59 3.22 -8.23
N SER A 115 16.09 2.23 -8.99
CA SER A 115 17.47 2.24 -9.48
C SER A 115 17.70 3.33 -10.53
N ASP A 116 16.69 3.67 -11.31
CA ASP A 116 16.78 4.77 -12.27
C ASP A 116 16.65 6.11 -11.55
N LEU A 117 15.72 6.25 -10.59
CA LEU A 117 15.63 7.45 -9.75
C LEU A 117 16.97 7.81 -9.10
N ALA A 118 17.68 6.83 -8.54
CA ALA A 118 18.99 7.02 -7.94
C ALA A 118 20.05 7.51 -8.95
N LYS A 119 20.05 6.98 -10.19
CA LYS A 119 20.96 7.43 -11.26
C LYS A 119 20.70 8.88 -11.67
N TYR A 120 19.43 9.28 -11.71
CA TYR A 120 19.01 10.64 -12.07
C TYR A 120 19.05 11.62 -10.89
N GLY A 121 19.38 11.17 -9.67
CA GLY A 121 19.37 12.01 -8.47
C GLY A 121 17.97 12.48 -8.04
N VAL A 122 16.94 11.75 -8.45
CA VAL A 122 15.52 12.06 -8.18
C VAL A 122 15.11 11.40 -6.87
N LYS A 123 14.54 12.19 -5.95
CA LYS A 123 14.01 11.68 -4.67
C LYS A 123 12.68 10.95 -4.85
N LEU A 124 12.39 10.01 -3.95
CA LEU A 124 11.09 9.33 -3.90
C LEU A 124 10.38 9.60 -2.57
N GLY A 125 9.21 10.22 -2.64
CA GLY A 125 8.27 10.32 -1.53
C GLY A 125 7.19 9.22 -1.61
N TYR A 126 6.82 8.64 -0.49
CA TYR A 126 5.80 7.58 -0.40
C TYR A 126 4.92 7.78 0.85
N THR A 127 3.90 6.95 1.09
CA THR A 127 2.93 7.16 2.18
C THR A 127 2.96 6.06 3.26
N PRO A 128 4.10 5.82 3.95
CA PRO A 128 4.16 4.86 5.04
C PRO A 128 3.23 5.22 6.19
N ASP A 129 2.90 4.21 6.99
CA ASP A 129 2.23 4.31 8.29
C ASP A 129 0.75 4.75 8.28
N VAL A 130 0.38 5.75 7.47
CA VAL A 130 -0.97 6.36 7.41
C VAL A 130 -2.10 5.43 6.95
N LEU A 131 -1.76 4.30 6.32
CA LEU A 131 -2.75 3.32 5.84
C LEU A 131 -2.79 2.02 6.66
N THR A 132 -1.98 1.94 7.72
CA THR A 132 -1.75 0.69 8.46
C THR A 132 -3.05 0.10 9.02
N ASP A 133 -3.85 0.94 9.66
CA ASP A 133 -5.08 0.52 10.32
C ASP A 133 -6.17 0.12 9.32
N ALA A 134 -6.38 0.91 8.26
CA ALA A 134 -7.38 0.61 7.24
C ALA A 134 -7.10 -0.74 6.56
N VAL A 135 -5.84 -1.00 6.18
CA VAL A 135 -5.49 -2.29 5.55
C VAL A 135 -5.63 -3.45 6.54
N ALA A 136 -5.28 -3.25 7.82
CA ALA A 136 -5.49 -4.26 8.84
C ALA A 136 -6.97 -4.59 9.04
N ASP A 137 -7.86 -3.60 8.99
CA ASP A 137 -9.32 -3.81 9.05
C ASP A 137 -9.82 -4.65 7.88
N ILE A 138 -9.37 -4.35 6.66
CA ILE A 138 -9.71 -5.14 5.46
C ILE A 138 -9.20 -6.57 5.57
N CYS A 139 -7.98 -6.79 6.10
CA CYS A 139 -7.46 -8.14 6.30
C CYS A 139 -8.31 -8.95 7.28
N VAL A 140 -8.70 -8.36 8.41
CA VAL A 140 -9.58 -9.03 9.39
C VAL A 140 -10.97 -9.29 8.79
N MET A 141 -11.54 -8.32 8.06
CA MET A 141 -12.81 -8.48 7.35
C MET A 141 -12.76 -9.65 6.37
N LEU A 142 -11.72 -9.72 5.52
CA LEU A 142 -11.51 -10.80 4.56
C LEU A 142 -11.35 -12.16 5.25
N ALA A 143 -10.61 -12.22 6.36
CA ALA A 143 -10.49 -13.45 7.16
C ALA A 143 -11.86 -13.93 7.66
N LEU A 144 -12.69 -13.02 8.18
CA LEU A 144 -14.04 -13.34 8.67
C LEU A 144 -14.97 -13.75 7.52
N MET A 145 -14.94 -13.02 6.40
CA MET A 145 -15.76 -13.32 5.22
C MET A 145 -15.47 -14.70 4.66
N ALA A 146 -14.18 -15.05 4.51
CA ALA A 146 -13.75 -16.36 4.03
C ALA A 146 -14.06 -17.47 5.04
N SER A 147 -13.83 -17.22 6.34
CA SER A 147 -14.12 -18.21 7.40
C SER A 147 -15.63 -18.51 7.53
N ARG A 148 -16.50 -17.55 7.24
CA ARG A 148 -17.95 -17.63 7.49
C ARG A 148 -18.80 -17.72 6.22
N ASN A 149 -18.19 -18.05 5.08
CA ASN A 149 -18.87 -18.18 3.78
C ASN A 149 -19.72 -16.94 3.44
N ALA A 150 -19.23 -15.74 3.77
CA ALA A 150 -20.03 -14.53 3.65
C ALA A 150 -20.43 -14.22 2.20
N GLY A 151 -19.48 -14.29 1.25
CA GLY A 151 -19.75 -14.06 -0.17
C GLY A 151 -20.82 -14.98 -0.74
N GLU A 152 -20.70 -16.28 -0.54
CA GLU A 152 -21.70 -17.27 -0.95
C GLU A 152 -23.07 -17.01 -0.28
N SER A 153 -23.08 -16.76 1.04
CA SER A 153 -24.31 -16.49 1.79
C SER A 153 -25.04 -15.23 1.27
N MET A 154 -24.30 -14.16 1.00
CA MET A 154 -24.85 -12.92 0.42
C MET A 154 -25.38 -13.16 -1.00
N SER A 155 -24.70 -14.01 -1.79
CA SER A 155 -25.12 -14.36 -3.14
C SER A 155 -26.46 -15.09 -3.16
N LEU A 156 -26.69 -16.03 -2.22
CA LEU A 156 -27.97 -16.73 -2.09
C LEU A 156 -29.14 -15.77 -1.87
N VAL A 157 -28.96 -14.75 -1.02
CA VAL A 157 -29.99 -13.72 -0.78
C VAL A 157 -30.26 -12.91 -2.04
N LYS A 158 -29.20 -12.43 -2.72
CA LYS A 158 -29.32 -11.66 -3.97
C LYS A 158 -30.02 -12.44 -5.09
N GLN A 159 -29.87 -13.77 -5.11
CA GLN A 159 -30.48 -14.66 -6.08
C GLN A 159 -31.87 -15.17 -5.66
N SER A 160 -32.43 -14.69 -4.54
CA SER A 160 -33.69 -15.19 -3.98
C SER A 160 -33.69 -16.70 -3.69
N LYS A 161 -32.52 -17.26 -3.35
CA LYS A 161 -32.28 -18.67 -3.00
C LYS A 161 -32.03 -18.86 -1.50
N TRP A 162 -32.62 -18.02 -0.64
CA TRP A 162 -32.43 -18.12 0.80
C TRP A 162 -33.01 -19.47 1.30
N PRO A 163 -32.18 -20.38 1.84
CA PRO A 163 -32.67 -21.66 2.35
C PRO A 163 -33.41 -21.52 3.68
N THR A 164 -34.27 -22.49 4.03
CA THR A 164 -34.78 -22.59 5.41
C THR A 164 -33.62 -22.70 6.40
N TRP A 165 -33.72 -22.01 7.54
CA TRP A 165 -32.73 -22.11 8.60
C TRP A 165 -32.52 -23.59 8.97
N SER A 166 -31.25 -24.02 8.98
CA SER A 166 -30.86 -25.38 9.32
C SER A 166 -29.57 -25.35 10.13
N PRO A 167 -29.37 -26.26 11.11
CA PRO A 167 -28.27 -26.15 12.08
C PRO A 167 -26.86 -26.03 11.50
N PHE A 168 -26.61 -26.62 10.33
CA PHE A 168 -25.29 -26.71 9.72
C PHE A 168 -25.18 -26.02 8.35
N VAL A 169 -26.25 -25.36 7.89
CA VAL A 169 -26.22 -24.67 6.60
C VAL A 169 -25.22 -23.50 6.68
N MET A 170 -24.36 -23.38 5.67
CA MET A 170 -23.33 -22.33 5.58
C MET A 170 -22.32 -22.29 6.75
N CYS A 171 -22.21 -23.33 7.57
CA CYS A 171 -21.19 -23.38 8.60
C CYS A 171 -19.78 -23.36 7.99
N GLY A 172 -18.90 -22.57 8.59
CA GLY A 172 -17.47 -22.54 8.27
C GLY A 172 -16.62 -22.58 9.55
N PRO A 173 -15.29 -22.64 9.42
CA PRO A 173 -14.40 -22.69 10.56
C PRO A 173 -14.54 -21.44 11.42
N GLN A 174 -14.63 -21.64 12.73
CA GLN A 174 -14.53 -20.55 13.68
C GLN A 174 -13.13 -19.91 13.58
N THR A 175 -13.10 -18.57 13.52
CA THR A 175 -11.86 -17.80 13.39
C THR A 175 -10.95 -17.99 14.60
N GLY A 176 -11.50 -17.95 15.81
CA GLY A 176 -10.78 -18.08 17.07
C GLY A 176 -10.73 -19.47 17.69
N THR A 177 -10.09 -19.54 18.86
CA THR A 177 -10.10 -20.72 19.73
C THR A 177 -11.52 -21.16 20.10
N VAL A 178 -11.69 -22.47 20.27
CA VAL A 178 -12.94 -23.07 20.75
C VAL A 178 -12.60 -23.88 21.99
N ASN A 179 -12.85 -23.27 23.14
CA ASN A 179 -12.64 -23.85 24.47
C ASN A 179 -13.98 -23.88 25.20
N SER A 180 -14.77 -24.90 24.91
CA SER A 180 -16.04 -25.15 25.57
C SER A 180 -16.06 -26.56 26.13
N PRO A 181 -16.53 -26.78 27.37
CA PRO A 181 -16.70 -28.12 27.93
C PRO A 181 -17.72 -28.97 27.14
N LEU A 182 -18.56 -28.33 26.31
CA LEU A 182 -19.53 -28.97 25.45
C LEU A 182 -19.00 -29.29 24.04
N SER A 183 -17.81 -28.79 23.67
CA SER A 183 -17.25 -29.02 22.34
C SER A 183 -16.47 -30.32 22.28
N THR A 184 -16.86 -31.22 21.37
CA THR A 184 -16.06 -32.39 21.00
C THR A 184 -14.81 -32.00 20.18
N ILE A 185 -14.79 -30.79 19.62
CA ILE A 185 -13.65 -30.21 18.91
C ILE A 185 -12.98 -29.21 19.83
N GLN A 186 -11.91 -29.64 20.52
CA GLN A 186 -11.07 -28.74 21.31
C GLN A 186 -10.05 -28.09 20.41
N ARG A 187 -10.09 -26.75 20.32
CA ARG A 187 -9.05 -25.95 19.66
C ARG A 187 -8.53 -24.94 20.68
N PRO A 188 -7.67 -25.42 21.61
CA PRO A 188 -7.13 -24.57 22.65
C PRO A 188 -6.21 -23.52 22.11
N SER A 189 -5.63 -23.73 20.92
CA SER A 189 -4.85 -22.77 20.16
C SER A 189 -5.43 -22.47 18.80
N ARG A 190 -5.15 -21.25 18.36
CA ARG A 190 -5.44 -20.77 17.02
C ARG A 190 -4.29 -19.88 16.54
N THR A 191 -3.71 -20.27 15.42
CA THR A 191 -2.45 -19.71 14.92
C THR A 191 -2.67 -18.78 13.73
N ALA A 192 -2.39 -17.49 13.92
CA ALA A 192 -2.25 -16.55 12.81
C ALA A 192 -0.83 -16.66 12.23
N GLY A 193 -0.74 -16.97 10.93
CA GLY A 193 0.50 -16.94 10.17
C GLY A 193 0.64 -15.66 9.39
N PHE A 194 1.82 -15.06 9.37
CA PHE A 194 2.11 -13.87 8.57
C PHE A 194 3.31 -14.11 7.64
N LEU A 195 3.05 -14.12 6.34
CA LEU A 195 4.08 -13.96 5.33
C LEU A 195 4.40 -12.46 5.24
N GLY A 196 5.47 -12.04 5.94
CA GLY A 196 5.81 -10.63 6.14
C GLY A 196 5.20 -10.05 7.42
N PHE A 197 6.04 -9.62 8.37
CA PHE A 197 5.62 -9.16 9.69
C PHE A 197 5.93 -7.69 9.97
N GLY A 198 5.52 -6.83 9.03
CA GLY A 198 5.62 -5.37 9.15
C GLY A 198 4.52 -4.75 10.03
N ARG A 199 4.33 -3.44 9.91
CA ARG A 199 3.36 -2.67 10.72
C ARG A 199 1.92 -3.12 10.50
N ILE A 200 1.52 -3.39 9.24
CA ILE A 200 0.18 -3.88 8.90
C ILE A 200 -0.10 -5.24 9.55
N ALA A 201 0.88 -6.14 9.52
CA ALA A 201 0.75 -7.46 10.14
C ALA A 201 0.60 -7.37 11.67
N GLN A 202 1.35 -6.48 12.31
CA GLN A 202 1.24 -6.23 13.75
C GLN A 202 -0.13 -5.64 14.12
N ALA A 203 -0.61 -4.65 13.36
CA ALA A 203 -1.94 -4.07 13.55
C ALA A 203 -3.07 -5.09 13.31
N THR A 204 -2.89 -5.99 12.35
CA THR A 204 -3.80 -7.11 12.07
C THR A 204 -3.83 -8.10 13.22
N LEU A 205 -2.65 -8.50 13.73
CA LEU A 205 -2.55 -9.40 14.88
C LEU A 205 -3.25 -8.83 16.12
N SER A 206 -3.02 -7.55 16.45
CA SER A 206 -3.65 -6.89 17.59
C SER A 206 -5.18 -6.96 17.55
N ARG A 207 -5.77 -6.86 16.34
CA ARG A 207 -7.22 -6.98 16.12
C ARG A 207 -7.72 -8.41 16.24
N LEU A 208 -6.92 -9.39 15.86
CA LEU A 208 -7.29 -10.81 15.89
C LEU A 208 -7.21 -11.43 17.29
N ILE A 209 -6.38 -10.90 18.18
CA ILE A 209 -6.22 -11.43 19.55
C ILE A 209 -7.56 -11.42 20.33
N PRO A 210 -8.37 -10.35 20.30
CA PRO A 210 -9.73 -10.37 20.86
C PRO A 210 -10.67 -11.40 20.23
N PHE A 211 -10.45 -11.83 18.98
CA PHE A 211 -11.21 -12.93 18.37
C PHE A 211 -10.77 -14.31 18.87
N GLY A 212 -9.77 -14.38 19.76
CA GLY A 212 -9.27 -15.63 20.32
C GLY A 212 -8.15 -16.27 19.52
N ILE A 213 -7.41 -15.50 18.72
CA ILE A 213 -6.07 -15.90 18.24
C ILE A 213 -5.11 -15.87 19.41
N THR A 214 -4.33 -16.95 19.55
CA THR A 214 -3.47 -17.16 20.70
C THR A 214 -2.02 -17.36 20.33
N ASP A 215 -1.74 -17.71 19.09
CA ASP A 215 -0.41 -18.03 18.60
C ASP A 215 -0.18 -17.27 17.30
N CYS A 216 1.02 -16.72 17.15
CA CYS A 216 1.44 -16.02 15.97
C CYS A 216 2.75 -16.60 15.47
N ILE A 217 2.78 -16.97 14.20
CA ILE A 217 4.00 -17.36 13.50
C ILE A 217 4.20 -16.46 12.30
N TYR A 218 5.44 -16.17 11.94
CA TYR A 218 5.69 -15.28 10.82
C TYR A 218 7.01 -15.61 10.11
N THR A 219 7.11 -15.21 8.85
CA THR A 219 8.40 -15.09 8.18
C THR A 219 8.83 -13.63 8.18
N SER A 220 10.13 -13.40 8.37
CA SER A 220 10.72 -12.09 8.07
C SER A 220 10.56 -11.77 6.58
N ASN A 221 10.86 -10.52 6.19
CA ASN A 221 10.82 -10.13 4.79
C ASN A 221 11.67 -11.10 3.92
N PRO A 222 11.07 -11.83 2.96
CA PRO A 222 11.83 -12.76 2.10
C PRO A 222 12.93 -12.06 1.29
N SER A 223 12.82 -10.74 1.08
CA SER A 223 13.83 -9.95 0.39
C SER A 223 14.99 -9.51 1.28
N SER A 224 14.87 -9.56 2.63
CA SER A 224 16.01 -9.30 3.50
C SER A 224 16.96 -10.47 3.38
N SER A 225 18.07 -10.27 2.68
CA SER A 225 19.20 -11.21 2.73
C SER A 225 19.50 -11.52 4.18
N THR A 226 19.76 -12.79 4.46
CA THR A 226 20.30 -13.26 5.72
C THR A 226 21.62 -12.54 6.01
N SER A 227 21.55 -11.36 6.63
CA SER A 227 22.71 -10.61 7.10
C SER A 227 22.28 -9.57 8.14
N SER A 228 22.45 -9.95 9.40
CA SER A 228 23.08 -9.11 10.44
C SER A 228 22.45 -7.80 10.92
N SER A 229 21.26 -7.38 10.47
CA SER A 229 20.50 -6.33 11.20
C SER A 229 19.73 -6.91 12.39
N SER A 230 20.53 -7.36 13.36
CA SER A 230 20.24 -7.67 14.77
C SER A 230 19.13 -8.70 15.06
N SER A 231 19.55 -9.93 15.38
CA SER A 231 18.73 -10.88 16.15
C SER A 231 18.16 -10.26 17.44
N SER A 232 18.82 -9.22 17.98
CA SER A 232 18.39 -8.50 19.18
C SER A 232 17.20 -7.55 18.97
N SER A 233 17.12 -6.78 17.87
CA SER A 233 15.94 -5.90 17.62
C SER A 233 14.68 -6.71 17.32
N LYS A 234 14.80 -7.81 16.56
CA LYS A 234 13.68 -8.74 16.32
C LYS A 234 13.19 -9.37 17.63
N SER A 235 14.12 -9.83 18.48
CA SER A 235 13.79 -10.37 19.80
C SER A 235 13.15 -9.32 20.72
N SER A 236 13.61 -8.07 20.69
CA SER A 236 13.06 -7.00 21.53
C SER A 236 11.63 -6.62 21.11
N ARG A 237 11.38 -6.43 19.80
CA ARG A 237 10.04 -6.16 19.27
C ARG A 237 9.06 -7.30 19.58
N ASP A 238 9.46 -8.54 19.35
CA ASP A 238 8.59 -9.69 19.63
C ASP A 238 8.28 -9.80 21.12
N THR A 239 9.27 -9.56 21.99
CA THR A 239 9.08 -9.53 23.45
C THR A 239 8.09 -8.44 23.86
N GLN A 240 8.19 -7.25 23.25
CA GLN A 240 7.26 -6.14 23.52
C GLN A 240 5.84 -6.47 23.04
N ILE A 241 5.66 -7.01 21.83
CA ILE A 241 4.34 -7.39 21.33
C ILE A 241 3.69 -8.46 22.22
N LEU A 242 4.47 -9.48 22.60
CA LEU A 242 3.99 -10.57 23.43
C LEU A 242 3.60 -10.07 24.84
N SER A 243 4.41 -9.19 25.44
CA SER A 243 4.10 -8.62 26.76
C SER A 243 2.87 -7.72 26.72
N SER A 244 2.71 -6.89 25.69
CA SER A 244 1.54 -6.02 25.51
C SER A 244 0.22 -6.78 25.32
N HIS A 245 0.26 -8.04 24.89
CA HIS A 245 -0.93 -8.85 24.62
C HIS A 245 -1.08 -10.08 25.53
N SER A 246 -0.22 -10.22 26.53
CA SER A 246 -0.32 -11.28 27.54
C SER A 246 -1.55 -11.08 28.42
N PRO A 247 -2.26 -12.14 28.85
CA PRO A 247 -1.99 -13.57 28.60
C PRO A 247 -2.69 -14.12 27.34
N ARG A 248 -3.33 -13.27 26.52
CA ARG A 248 -4.15 -13.71 25.38
C ARG A 248 -3.29 -14.25 24.25
N LEU A 249 -2.20 -13.56 23.91
CA LEU A 249 -1.18 -14.07 22.99
C LEU A 249 -0.17 -14.90 23.79
N ARG A 250 -0.10 -16.20 23.50
CA ARG A 250 0.77 -17.17 24.17
C ARG A 250 2.08 -17.40 23.45
N SER A 251 2.10 -17.21 22.13
CA SER A 251 3.30 -17.42 21.33
C SER A 251 3.41 -16.42 20.19
N LEU A 252 4.64 -15.95 19.94
CA LEU A 252 5.03 -15.15 18.77
C LEU A 252 6.40 -15.64 18.31
N LYS A 253 6.49 -16.21 17.10
CA LYS A 253 7.72 -16.84 16.61
C LYS A 253 7.99 -16.56 15.13
N SER A 254 9.24 -16.25 14.80
CA SER A 254 9.70 -16.33 13.41
C SER A 254 9.93 -17.79 13.03
N VAL A 255 9.43 -18.23 11.88
CA VAL A 255 9.50 -19.61 11.39
C VAL A 255 9.94 -19.66 9.92
N SER A 256 10.20 -20.87 9.41
CA SER A 256 10.42 -21.11 7.99
C SER A 256 9.13 -21.02 7.17
N LEU A 257 9.22 -20.89 5.83
CA LEU A 257 8.04 -20.94 4.95
C LEU A 257 7.28 -22.27 5.04
N ASP A 258 7.99 -23.39 5.23
CA ASP A 258 7.37 -24.71 5.36
C ASP A 258 6.55 -24.81 6.65
N GLU A 259 7.12 -24.36 7.78
CA GLU A 259 6.41 -24.28 9.06
C GLU A 259 5.24 -23.31 8.99
N LEU A 260 5.41 -22.16 8.33
CA LEU A 260 4.34 -21.19 8.10
C LEU A 260 3.16 -21.86 7.38
N ALA A 261 3.40 -22.57 6.28
CA ALA A 261 2.36 -23.27 5.54
C ALA A 261 1.65 -24.31 6.41
N ARG A 262 2.40 -25.16 7.11
CA ARG A 262 1.84 -26.28 7.89
C ARG A 262 1.07 -25.87 9.13
N GLN A 263 1.46 -24.78 9.78
CA GLN A 263 0.96 -24.41 11.12
C GLN A 263 -0.05 -23.26 11.11
N SER A 264 -0.20 -22.54 10.00
CA SER A 264 -1.15 -21.42 9.91
C SER A 264 -2.60 -21.93 9.86
N ASP A 265 -3.40 -21.50 10.81
CA ASP A 265 -4.86 -21.64 10.76
C ASP A 265 -5.50 -20.56 9.89
N ILE A 266 -4.90 -19.36 9.93
CA ILE A 266 -5.22 -18.25 9.04
C ILE A 266 -3.88 -17.68 8.59
N LEU A 267 -3.61 -17.70 7.29
CA LEU A 267 -2.41 -17.16 6.71
C LEU A 267 -2.71 -15.78 6.12
N PHE A 268 -2.02 -14.75 6.59
CA PHE A 268 -2.05 -13.40 6.06
C PHE A 268 -0.78 -13.16 5.23
N ILE A 269 -0.98 -12.72 3.99
CA ILE A 269 0.08 -12.35 3.06
C ILE A 269 0.20 -10.83 3.09
N LEU A 270 1.25 -10.36 3.75
CA LEU A 270 1.55 -8.95 4.04
C LEU A 270 3.03 -8.62 3.78
N ALA A 271 3.65 -9.38 2.88
CA ALA A 271 5.03 -9.17 2.42
C ALA A 271 5.07 -8.26 1.19
N PRO A 272 6.16 -7.51 0.97
CA PRO A 272 6.35 -6.76 -0.26
C PRO A 272 6.33 -7.66 -1.50
N GLY A 273 5.87 -7.11 -2.63
CA GLY A 273 5.96 -7.78 -3.92
C GLY A 273 7.37 -7.74 -4.50
N GLY A 274 7.56 -8.47 -5.59
CA GLY A 274 8.78 -8.41 -6.40
C GLY A 274 9.28 -9.80 -6.83
N PRO A 275 10.39 -9.86 -7.58
CA PRO A 275 10.86 -11.12 -8.18
C PRO A 275 11.15 -12.23 -7.16
N LYS A 276 11.62 -11.88 -5.96
CA LYS A 276 11.93 -12.86 -4.89
C LYS A 276 10.69 -13.44 -4.20
N THR A 277 9.54 -12.77 -4.30
CA THR A 277 8.28 -13.18 -3.68
C THR A 277 7.23 -13.60 -4.70
N TYR A 278 7.57 -13.61 -5.99
CA TYR A 278 6.70 -14.04 -7.07
C TYR A 278 6.28 -15.50 -6.87
N HIS A 279 4.96 -15.71 -6.77
CA HIS A 279 4.33 -17.01 -6.52
C HIS A 279 4.97 -17.80 -5.36
N VAL A 280 5.42 -17.10 -4.31
CA VAL A 280 5.94 -17.74 -3.10
C VAL A 280 4.87 -18.62 -2.43
N VAL A 281 3.60 -18.26 -2.61
CA VAL A 281 2.45 -19.11 -2.29
C VAL A 281 1.97 -19.80 -3.57
N ASN A 282 2.59 -20.95 -3.85
CA ASN A 282 2.30 -21.82 -4.99
C ASN A 282 1.54 -23.10 -4.57
N GLU A 283 1.33 -24.02 -5.52
CA GLU A 283 0.65 -25.31 -5.27
C GLU A 283 1.31 -26.13 -4.14
N GLU A 284 2.64 -26.18 -4.07
CA GLU A 284 3.35 -26.94 -3.02
C GLU A 284 3.14 -26.34 -1.63
N PHE A 285 3.12 -25.00 -1.54
CA PHE A 285 2.82 -24.30 -0.30
C PHE A 285 1.38 -24.61 0.14
N LEU A 286 0.41 -24.45 -0.77
CA LEU A 286 -1.02 -24.63 -0.48
C LEU A 286 -1.35 -26.08 -0.07
N LYS A 287 -0.70 -27.08 -0.67
CA LYS A 287 -0.87 -28.50 -0.30
C LYS A 287 -0.43 -28.83 1.12
N LYS A 288 0.47 -28.04 1.71
CA LYS A 288 0.95 -28.24 3.08
C LYS A 288 0.04 -27.60 4.13
N MET A 289 -0.85 -26.70 3.72
CA MET A 289 -1.77 -26.01 4.62
C MET A 289 -2.83 -26.97 5.17
N GLN A 290 -3.40 -26.59 6.32
CA GLN A 290 -4.48 -27.35 6.92
C GLN A 290 -5.78 -27.20 6.12
N LYS A 291 -6.59 -28.27 6.06
CA LYS A 291 -7.88 -28.26 5.33
C LYS A 291 -8.87 -27.20 5.79
N HIS A 292 -8.78 -26.79 7.06
CA HIS A 292 -9.61 -25.73 7.64
C HIS A 292 -8.98 -24.33 7.52
N ALA A 293 -7.79 -24.21 6.93
CA ALA A 293 -7.06 -22.96 6.89
C ALA A 293 -7.72 -21.95 5.96
N VAL A 294 -7.61 -20.67 6.31
CA VAL A 294 -8.03 -19.55 5.47
C VAL A 294 -6.81 -18.77 5.02
N LEU A 295 -6.77 -18.39 3.74
CA LEU A 295 -5.74 -17.53 3.18
C LEU A 295 -6.29 -16.11 3.00
N VAL A 296 -5.53 -15.10 3.40
CA VAL A 296 -5.85 -13.70 3.19
C VAL A 296 -4.70 -13.00 2.49
N ASN A 297 -4.96 -12.33 1.36
CA ASN A 297 -3.96 -11.53 0.66
C ASN A 297 -4.39 -10.06 0.59
N GLY A 298 -3.64 -9.21 1.30
CA GLY A 298 -3.80 -7.75 1.28
C GLY A 298 -2.53 -7.03 0.80
N ALA A 299 -1.62 -7.74 0.13
CA ALA A 299 -0.32 -7.24 -0.27
C ALA A 299 -0.21 -6.98 -1.78
N ARG A 300 0.18 -8.00 -2.56
CA ARG A 300 0.15 -7.98 -4.03
C ARG A 300 -0.39 -9.30 -4.56
N GLY A 301 -1.08 -9.25 -5.69
CA GLY A 301 -1.58 -10.44 -6.37
C GLY A 301 -0.47 -11.43 -6.72
N THR A 302 0.68 -10.92 -7.17
CA THR A 302 1.83 -11.71 -7.63
C THR A 302 2.49 -12.60 -6.57
N LEU A 303 2.15 -12.48 -5.28
CA LEU A 303 2.66 -13.42 -4.25
C LEU A 303 1.96 -14.78 -4.29
N VAL A 304 0.77 -14.84 -4.88
CA VAL A 304 -0.08 -16.03 -4.92
C VAL A 304 -0.30 -16.45 -6.36
N ASP A 305 0.01 -17.71 -6.65
CA ASP A 305 -0.40 -18.32 -7.91
C ASP A 305 -1.93 -18.49 -7.91
N SER A 306 -2.61 -17.73 -8.78
CA SER A 306 -4.08 -17.69 -8.84
C SER A 306 -4.70 -19.01 -9.27
N ASP A 307 -4.03 -19.75 -10.16
CA ASP A 307 -4.51 -21.05 -10.63
C ASP A 307 -4.32 -22.13 -9.55
N ALA A 308 -3.17 -22.11 -8.87
CA ALA A 308 -2.91 -23.00 -7.75
C ALA A 308 -3.90 -22.76 -6.59
N LEU A 309 -4.22 -21.50 -6.27
CA LEU A 309 -5.19 -21.17 -5.24
C LEU A 309 -6.61 -21.60 -5.64
N ALA A 310 -7.04 -21.34 -6.87
CA ALA A 310 -8.34 -21.80 -7.35
C ALA A 310 -8.47 -23.33 -7.28
N LYS A 311 -7.42 -24.05 -7.70
CA LYS A 311 -7.34 -25.51 -7.57
C LYS A 311 -7.39 -25.96 -6.11
N ALA A 312 -6.66 -25.30 -5.21
CA ALA A 312 -6.66 -25.61 -3.78
C ALA A 312 -8.04 -25.45 -3.14
N LEU A 313 -8.80 -24.44 -3.57
CA LEU A 313 -10.18 -24.23 -3.15
C LEU A 313 -11.11 -25.31 -3.71
N ARG A 314 -10.98 -25.65 -5.00
CA ARG A 314 -11.83 -26.68 -5.63
C ARG A 314 -11.60 -28.07 -5.04
N GLU A 315 -10.34 -28.43 -4.83
CA GLU A 315 -9.90 -29.72 -4.27
C GLU A 315 -9.93 -29.76 -2.74
N LYS A 316 -10.31 -28.66 -2.08
CA LYS A 316 -10.45 -28.56 -0.61
C LYS A 316 -9.15 -28.83 0.14
N TRP A 317 -8.02 -28.39 -0.40
CA TRP A 317 -6.74 -28.39 0.33
C TRP A 317 -6.76 -27.37 1.47
N ILE A 318 -7.47 -26.26 1.27
CA ILE A 318 -7.78 -25.25 2.29
C ILE A 318 -9.29 -24.95 2.32
N TRP A 319 -9.72 -24.19 3.32
CA TRP A 319 -11.13 -23.84 3.50
C TRP A 319 -11.60 -22.77 2.53
N GLY A 320 -10.90 -21.64 2.48
CA GLY A 320 -11.36 -20.44 1.78
C GLY A 320 -10.28 -19.39 1.66
N ALA A 321 -10.54 -18.38 0.84
CA ALA A 321 -9.64 -17.26 0.63
C ALA A 321 -10.37 -15.91 0.65
N GLY A 322 -9.67 -14.88 1.12
CA GLY A 322 -10.11 -13.48 1.05
C GLY A 322 -9.00 -12.63 0.45
N LEU A 323 -9.25 -11.99 -0.68
CA LEU A 323 -8.25 -11.32 -1.48
C LEU A 323 -8.66 -9.87 -1.69
N ASP A 324 -7.84 -8.94 -1.25
CA ASP A 324 -7.95 -7.53 -1.67
C ASP A 324 -7.19 -7.29 -2.98
N VAL A 325 -6.28 -8.20 -3.33
CA VAL A 325 -5.40 -8.08 -4.49
C VAL A 325 -5.29 -9.39 -5.27
N VAL A 326 -5.20 -9.29 -6.59
CA VAL A 326 -5.13 -10.40 -7.56
C VAL A 326 -4.14 -10.05 -8.68
N GLU A 327 -3.42 -11.05 -9.19
CA GLU A 327 -2.51 -10.83 -10.31
C GLU A 327 -3.29 -10.49 -11.58
N GLY A 328 -2.85 -9.47 -12.32
CA GLY A 328 -3.56 -8.99 -13.51
C GLY A 328 -4.54 -7.85 -13.27
N GLU A 329 -4.56 -7.25 -12.07
CA GLU A 329 -5.30 -6.00 -11.83
C GLU A 329 -4.95 -4.89 -12.84
N PRO A 330 -5.94 -4.10 -13.29
CA PRO A 330 -7.35 -4.12 -12.91
C PRO A 330 -8.23 -5.07 -13.75
N ASP A 331 -7.66 -5.82 -14.69
CA ASP A 331 -8.39 -6.61 -15.70
C ASP A 331 -8.93 -7.95 -15.17
N ILE A 332 -9.49 -7.94 -13.95
CA ILE A 332 -10.10 -9.08 -13.30
C ILE A 332 -11.58 -9.17 -13.67
N LYS A 333 -11.94 -10.23 -14.41
CA LYS A 333 -13.28 -10.44 -14.98
C LYS A 333 -14.02 -11.58 -14.28
N GLU A 334 -15.30 -11.74 -14.60
CA GLU A 334 -16.15 -12.82 -14.08
C GLU A 334 -15.62 -14.23 -14.39
N ASP A 335 -14.84 -14.38 -15.45
CA ASP A 335 -14.28 -15.64 -15.88
C ASP A 335 -12.96 -16.01 -15.19
N HIS A 336 -12.38 -15.07 -14.43
CA HIS A 336 -11.16 -15.27 -13.67
C HIS A 336 -11.31 -16.46 -12.69
N PRO A 337 -10.31 -17.36 -12.60
CA PRO A 337 -10.43 -18.61 -11.84
C PRO A 337 -10.83 -18.37 -10.38
N LEU A 338 -10.25 -17.36 -9.71
CA LEU A 338 -10.58 -17.02 -8.33
C LEU A 338 -11.97 -16.40 -8.14
N VAL A 339 -12.50 -15.69 -9.14
CA VAL A 339 -13.84 -15.06 -9.05
C VAL A 339 -14.94 -16.12 -9.12
N LYS A 340 -14.68 -17.24 -9.80
CA LYS A 340 -15.62 -18.36 -9.91
C LYS A 340 -15.71 -19.21 -8.65
N GLU A 341 -14.73 -19.17 -7.75
CA GLU A 341 -14.68 -20.04 -6.58
C GLU A 341 -15.58 -19.49 -5.45
N PRO A 342 -16.65 -20.19 -5.01
CA PRO A 342 -17.61 -19.65 -4.04
C PRO A 342 -17.01 -19.33 -2.65
N ARG A 343 -15.89 -20.01 -2.32
CA ARG A 343 -15.15 -19.82 -1.06
C ARG A 343 -14.00 -18.82 -1.19
N CYS A 344 -13.94 -18.09 -2.30
CA CYS A 344 -13.03 -16.98 -2.51
C CYS A 344 -13.81 -15.66 -2.52
N ASN A 345 -13.44 -14.73 -1.63
CA ASN A 345 -13.97 -13.36 -1.65
C ASN A 345 -12.90 -12.46 -2.26
N VAL A 346 -13.23 -11.74 -3.33
CA VAL A 346 -12.30 -10.85 -4.04
C VAL A 346 -12.82 -9.41 -3.95
N LEU A 347 -11.96 -8.49 -3.50
CA LEU A 347 -12.21 -7.06 -3.47
C LEU A 347 -11.31 -6.35 -4.50
N PRO A 348 -11.74 -5.20 -5.02
CA PRO A 348 -10.98 -4.46 -6.03
C PRO A 348 -9.96 -3.51 -5.38
N HIS A 349 -9.02 -4.04 -4.59
CA HIS A 349 -7.90 -3.29 -4.02
C HIS A 349 -8.35 -2.08 -3.17
N ILE A 350 -9.17 -2.35 -2.16
CA ILE A 350 -9.77 -1.34 -1.29
C ILE A 350 -9.10 -1.25 0.09
N GLY A 351 -7.93 -1.88 0.27
CA GLY A 351 -7.20 -1.94 1.54
C GLY A 351 -7.13 -0.62 2.30
N SER A 352 -6.82 0.48 1.62
CA SER A 352 -6.71 1.82 2.23
C SER A 352 -7.94 2.71 2.00
N ALA A 353 -9.06 2.16 1.54
CA ALA A 353 -10.22 2.93 1.07
C ALA A 353 -11.18 3.36 2.21
N SER A 354 -10.64 4.07 3.21
CA SER A 354 -11.43 4.95 4.08
C SER A 354 -11.18 6.40 3.70
N PHE A 355 -12.15 7.29 3.95
CA PHE A 355 -11.97 8.71 3.67
C PHE A 355 -10.79 9.28 4.46
N GLU A 356 -10.70 8.95 5.75
CA GLU A 356 -9.66 9.39 6.67
C GLU A 356 -8.26 8.98 6.15
N THR A 357 -8.09 7.71 5.77
CA THR A 357 -6.82 7.21 5.27
C THR A 357 -6.47 7.79 3.90
N ARG A 358 -7.43 7.87 2.97
CA ARG A 358 -7.16 8.43 1.63
C ARG A 358 -6.79 9.91 1.71
N ILE A 359 -7.45 10.70 2.56
CA ILE A 359 -7.11 12.11 2.77
C ILE A 359 -5.71 12.24 3.37
N GLN A 360 -5.36 11.43 4.38
CA GLN A 360 -4.01 11.44 4.98
C GLN A 360 -2.91 11.06 3.98
N MET A 361 -3.13 10.00 3.19
CA MET A 361 -2.21 9.56 2.14
C MET A 361 -2.02 10.64 1.08
N ALA A 362 -3.11 11.19 0.56
CA ALA A 362 -3.07 12.23 -0.46
C ALA A 362 -2.37 13.50 0.06
N THR A 363 -2.68 13.91 1.30
CA THR A 363 -2.01 15.03 1.97
C THR A 363 -0.51 14.80 2.11
N LEU A 364 -0.10 13.59 2.53
CA LEU A 364 1.31 13.24 2.66
C LEU A 364 2.04 13.24 1.30
N ALA A 365 1.42 12.70 0.25
CA ALA A 365 1.97 12.73 -1.10
C ALA A 365 2.13 14.16 -1.63
N VAL A 366 1.13 15.02 -1.42
CA VAL A 366 1.23 16.45 -1.76
C VAL A 366 2.35 17.14 -0.99
N ARG A 367 2.48 16.88 0.31
CA ARG A 367 3.56 17.48 1.12
C ARG A 367 4.93 17.00 0.68
N ASN A 368 5.09 15.72 0.35
CA ASN A 368 6.33 15.17 -0.18
C ASN A 368 6.73 15.83 -1.50
N VAL A 369 5.81 15.92 -2.48
CA VAL A 369 6.15 16.53 -3.78
C VAL A 369 6.48 18.02 -3.63
N LEU A 370 5.75 18.76 -2.79
CA LEU A 370 6.02 20.18 -2.56
C LEU A 370 7.38 20.38 -1.87
N ALA A 371 7.66 19.64 -0.79
CA ALA A 371 8.93 19.73 -0.09
C ALA A 371 10.11 19.39 -1.01
N GLY A 372 10.02 18.29 -1.77
CA GLY A 372 11.07 17.89 -2.71
C GLY A 372 11.31 18.90 -3.83
N VAL A 373 10.26 19.56 -4.32
CA VAL A 373 10.36 20.61 -5.35
C VAL A 373 11.03 21.88 -4.82
N LEU A 374 10.64 22.29 -3.61
CA LEU A 374 11.11 23.51 -2.93
C LEU A 374 12.47 23.34 -2.24
N GLY A 375 13.01 22.11 -2.19
CA GLY A 375 14.30 21.82 -1.57
C GLY A 375 14.23 21.69 -0.04
N GLU A 376 13.04 21.42 0.50
CA GLU A 376 12.78 21.18 1.92
C GLU A 376 12.91 19.68 2.25
N GLU A 377 12.90 19.36 3.54
CA GLU A 377 12.86 17.97 4.01
C GLU A 377 11.49 17.35 3.74
N MET A 378 11.45 16.21 3.03
CA MET A 378 10.20 15.52 2.75
C MET A 378 9.72 14.78 4.02
N PRO A 379 8.43 14.89 4.39
CA PRO A 379 7.90 14.19 5.56
C PRO A 379 8.07 12.66 5.50
N ALA A 380 8.06 12.08 4.30
CA ALA A 380 8.29 10.66 4.10
C ALA A 380 9.09 10.39 2.82
N GLU A 381 10.42 10.51 2.92
CA GLU A 381 11.39 10.14 1.89
C GLU A 381 11.75 8.64 1.98
N LEU A 382 11.78 7.94 0.85
CA LEU A 382 12.37 6.61 0.77
C LEU A 382 13.89 6.74 0.64
N ASP A 383 14.64 6.07 1.52
CA ASP A 383 16.08 5.96 1.38
C ASP A 383 16.44 5.03 0.22
N LEU A 384 16.73 5.61 -0.95
CA LEU A 384 17.10 4.85 -2.14
C LEU A 384 18.40 4.05 -1.95
N LYS A 385 19.35 4.52 -1.12
CA LYS A 385 20.65 3.85 -0.92
C LYS A 385 20.51 2.58 -0.08
N ALA A 386 19.56 2.56 0.86
CA ALA A 386 19.27 1.38 1.66
C ALA A 386 18.50 0.29 0.88
N ASN A 387 18.00 0.60 -0.32
CA ASN A 387 17.14 -0.28 -1.13
C ASN A 387 17.77 -0.68 -2.49
N MET A 388 19.00 -0.27 -2.76
CA MET A 388 19.86 -0.77 -3.85
C MET A 388 20.86 -1.78 -3.29
#